data_AF-A0A132I0T6-F1
#
_entry.id   AF-A0A132I0T6-F1
#
_cell.length_a   1.000
_cell.length_b   1.000
_cell.length_c   1.000
_cell.angle_alpha   90.00
_cell.angle_beta   90.00
_cell.angle_gamma   90.00
#
_symmetry.space_group_name_H-M   'P 1'
#
loop_
_entity.id
_entity.type
_entity.pdbx_description
1 polymer ?
#
loop_
_entity_poly.entity_id
_entity_poly.type
_entity_poly.pdbx_seq_one_letter_code
_entity_poly.pdbx_strand_id
1 'polypeptide(L)'
;MQYGTLVLNRMANGVANIVGLLREYEKSNDTDYLVIAAYFTRLTILDSFEEYGYNPMNFLYANIDGSMTKLSFLQVNMMTYGKITDYTEHMVKSDKEYIDSILDKEDAFYEIDKQIPLEKKKIMLG
;
A
#
# COMPACT_ATOMS: atom_id res chain seq x y z
N MET A 1 8.62 5.03 -19.35
CA MET A 1 7.65 3.92 -19.45
C MET A 1 6.27 4.49 -19.11
N GLN A 2 5.19 4.10 -19.79
CA GLN A 2 3.84 4.62 -19.50
C GLN A 2 3.07 3.58 -18.68
N TYR A 3 2.31 4.03 -17.67
CA TYR A 3 1.46 3.14 -16.89
C TYR A 3 0.36 2.57 -17.78
N GLY A 4 0.32 1.25 -17.90
CA GLY A 4 -0.79 0.55 -18.55
C GLY A 4 -2.05 0.55 -17.69
N THR A 5 -3.22 0.38 -18.32
CA THR A 5 -4.52 0.33 -17.63
C THR A 5 -4.56 -0.71 -16.51
N LEU A 6 -3.96 -1.88 -16.72
CA LEU A 6 -3.88 -2.94 -15.70
C LEU A 6 -3.12 -2.48 -14.45
N VAL A 7 -2.01 -1.77 -14.63
CA VAL A 7 -1.19 -1.26 -13.50
C VAL A 7 -1.97 -0.19 -12.74
N LEU A 8 -2.63 0.73 -13.45
CA LEU A 8 -3.46 1.76 -12.83
C LEU A 8 -4.64 1.18 -12.06
N ASN A 9 -5.27 0.12 -12.56
CA ASN A 9 -6.33 -0.58 -11.85
C ASN A 9 -5.81 -1.27 -10.58
N ARG A 10 -4.69 -1.97 -10.67
CA ARG A 10 -4.02 -2.59 -9.51
C ARG A 10 -3.68 -1.54 -8.45
N MET A 11 -3.11 -0.41 -8.86
CA MET A 11 -2.80 0.71 -7.96
C MET A 11 -4.08 1.27 -7.33
N ALA A 12 -5.13 1.50 -8.11
CA ALA A 12 -6.41 2.02 -7.61
C ALA A 12 -7.05 1.11 -6.56
N ASN A 13 -7.07 -0.19 -6.81
CA ASN A 13 -7.56 -1.20 -5.86
C ASN A 13 -6.65 -1.29 -4.63
N GLY A 14 -5.34 -1.22 -4.83
CA GLY A 14 -4.35 -1.12 -3.75
C GLY A 14 -4.64 0.05 -2.81
N VAL A 15 -4.80 1.27 -3.34
CA VAL A 15 -5.12 2.46 -2.54
C VAL A 15 -6.40 2.28 -1.75
N ALA A 16 -7.47 1.78 -2.37
CA ALA A 16 -8.75 1.56 -1.69
C ALA A 16 -8.59 0.59 -0.50
N ASN A 17 -7.88 -0.52 -0.70
CA ASN A 17 -7.62 -1.50 0.35
C ASN A 17 -6.74 -0.93 1.47
N ILE A 18 -5.65 -0.24 1.13
CA ILE A 18 -4.74 0.37 2.10
C ILE A 18 -5.49 1.39 2.97
N VAL A 19 -6.26 2.29 2.35
CA VAL A 19 -7.05 3.29 3.09
C VAL A 19 -8.06 2.61 4.03
N GLY A 20 -8.70 1.52 3.60
CA GLY A 20 -9.58 0.72 4.45
C GLY A 20 -8.85 0.13 5.66
N LEU A 21 -7.70 -0.51 5.44
CA LEU A 21 -6.88 -1.11 6.50
C LEU A 21 -6.39 -0.06 7.50
N LEU A 22 -5.89 1.09 7.02
CA LEU A 22 -5.42 2.17 7.89
C LEU A 22 -6.55 2.73 8.77
N ARG A 23 -7.81 2.69 8.31
CA ARG A 23 -8.95 3.08 9.15
C ARG A 23 -9.31 2.05 10.20
N GLU A 24 -9.20 0.76 9.89
CA GLU A 24 -9.37 -0.28 10.90
C GLU A 24 -8.27 -0.21 11.96
N TYR A 25 -7.03 0.12 11.54
CA TYR A 25 -5.95 0.48 12.47
C TYR A 25 -6.33 1.69 13.33
N GLU A 26 -6.77 2.82 12.75
CA GLU A 26 -7.17 4.02 13.51
C GLU A 26 -8.26 3.73 14.57
N LYS A 27 -9.15 2.77 14.31
CA LYS A 27 -10.23 2.39 15.23
C LYS A 27 -9.77 1.45 16.35
N SER A 28 -8.88 0.51 16.05
CA SER A 28 -8.54 -0.61 16.93
C SER A 28 -7.16 -0.49 17.59
N ASN A 29 -6.25 0.27 16.98
CA ASN A 29 -4.81 0.24 17.22
C ASN A 29 -4.18 -1.16 17.05
N ASP A 30 -4.83 -2.05 16.32
CA ASP A 30 -4.30 -3.39 16.04
C ASP A 30 -3.26 -3.30 14.91
N THR A 31 -2.00 -3.58 15.27
CA THR A 31 -0.85 -3.44 14.39
C THR A 31 -0.87 -4.40 13.21
N ASP A 32 -1.67 -5.47 13.25
CA ASP A 32 -1.84 -6.38 12.13
C ASP A 32 -2.41 -5.64 10.90
N TYR A 33 -3.34 -4.71 11.09
CA TYR A 33 -3.85 -3.89 9.99
C TYR A 33 -2.76 -3.02 9.36
N LEU A 34 -1.85 -2.48 10.18
CA LEU A 34 -0.75 -1.66 9.71
C LEU A 34 0.30 -2.49 8.94
N VAL A 35 0.61 -3.69 9.43
CA VAL A 35 1.48 -4.66 8.75
C VAL A 35 0.92 -5.06 7.38
N ILE A 36 -0.38 -5.39 7.32
CA ILE A 36 -1.04 -5.74 6.05
C ILE A 36 -1.07 -4.53 5.12
N ALA A 37 -1.35 -3.33 5.63
CA ALA A 37 -1.33 -2.09 4.84
C ALA A 37 0.07 -1.81 4.23
N ALA A 38 1.14 -2.03 4.99
CA ALA A 38 2.52 -1.90 4.52
C ALA A 38 2.82 -2.87 3.37
N TYR A 39 2.42 -4.13 3.53
CA TYR A 39 2.59 -5.15 2.50
C TYR A 39 1.86 -4.78 1.20
N PHE A 40 0.60 -4.33 1.29
CA PHE A 40 -0.14 -3.86 0.13
C PHE A 40 0.47 -2.61 -0.50
N THR A 41 0.97 -1.68 0.32
CA THR A 41 1.64 -0.46 -0.15
C THR A 41 2.88 -0.81 -0.97
N ARG A 42 3.71 -1.73 -0.48
CA ARG A 42 4.88 -2.25 -1.21
C ARG A 42 4.48 -2.84 -2.56
N LEU A 43 3.55 -3.79 -2.56
CA LEU A 43 3.16 -4.53 -3.76
C LEU A 43 2.46 -3.69 -4.83
N THR A 44 1.58 -2.79 -4.42
CA THR A 44 0.68 -2.12 -5.36
C THR A 44 1.19 -0.74 -5.74
N ILE A 45 1.85 -0.03 -4.83
CA ILE A 45 2.23 1.37 -5.02
C ILE A 45 3.74 1.49 -5.27
N LEU A 46 4.57 1.06 -4.33
CA LEU A 46 6.03 1.26 -4.42
C LEU A 46 6.64 0.49 -5.59
N ASP A 47 6.29 -0.80 -5.74
CA ASP A 47 6.74 -1.60 -6.89
C ASP A 47 6.29 -0.97 -8.23
N SER A 48 5.08 -0.42 -8.31
CA SER A 48 4.60 0.27 -9.52
C SER A 48 5.37 1.56 -9.80
N PHE A 49 5.66 2.34 -8.76
CA PHE A 49 6.45 3.57 -8.87
C PHE A 49 7.89 3.31 -9.30
N GLU A 50 8.51 2.26 -8.77
CA GLU A 50 9.86 1.83 -9.15
C GLU A 50 9.92 1.32 -10.60
N GLU A 51 8.97 0.46 -11.00
CA GLU A 51 8.97 -0.17 -12.33
C GLU A 51 8.62 0.81 -13.45
N TYR A 52 7.64 1.69 -13.24
CA TYR A 52 7.09 2.56 -14.29
C TYR A 52 7.54 4.03 -14.16
N GLY A 53 8.22 4.37 -13.06
CA GLY A 53 8.69 5.71 -12.74
C GLY A 53 7.63 6.53 -12.00
N TYR A 54 7.99 7.07 -10.84
CA TYR A 54 7.13 7.97 -10.09
C TYR A 54 7.06 9.36 -10.75
N ASN A 55 5.84 9.79 -11.07
CA ASN A 55 5.57 11.19 -11.42
C ASN A 55 4.36 11.67 -10.58
N PRO A 56 4.55 12.62 -9.66
CA PRO A 56 3.50 13.06 -8.74
C PRO A 56 2.27 13.65 -9.44
N MET A 57 2.40 14.09 -10.70
CA MET A 57 1.32 14.71 -11.48
C MET A 57 0.47 13.71 -12.26
N ASN A 58 0.89 12.45 -12.36
CA ASN A 58 0.04 11.39 -12.91
C ASN A 58 -1.15 11.13 -11.97
N PHE A 59 -2.22 10.55 -12.51
CA PHE A 59 -3.44 10.31 -11.74
C PHE A 59 -4.00 8.91 -11.97
N LEU A 60 -4.74 8.44 -10.98
CA LEU A 60 -5.60 7.25 -11.05
C LEU A 60 -6.98 7.58 -10.50
N TYR A 61 -7.94 6.68 -10.74
CA TYR A 61 -9.27 6.74 -10.15
C TYR A 61 -9.44 5.53 -9.24
N ALA A 62 -9.66 5.77 -7.95
CA ALA A 62 -9.86 4.73 -6.94
C ALA A 62 -11.23 4.85 -6.30
N ASN A 63 -11.84 3.73 -5.96
CA ASN A 63 -13.09 3.71 -5.20
C ASN A 63 -12.78 3.80 -3.70
N ILE A 64 -13.01 4.97 -3.11
CA ILE A 64 -12.81 5.22 -1.67
C ILE A 64 -14.17 5.55 -1.08
N ASP A 65 -14.61 4.79 -0.07
CA ASP A 65 -15.93 4.94 0.57
C ASP A 65 -17.12 4.90 -0.39
N GLY A 66 -17.05 4.01 -1.38
CA GLY A 66 -18.10 3.90 -2.40
C GLY A 66 -18.10 5.04 -3.41
N SER A 67 -17.13 5.96 -3.35
CA SER A 67 -17.00 7.09 -4.25
C SER A 67 -15.78 6.95 -5.15
N MET A 68 -16.00 7.03 -6.46
CA MET A 68 -14.91 7.08 -7.45
C MET A 68 -14.17 8.41 -7.33
N THR A 69 -12.94 8.36 -6.83
CA THR A 69 -12.14 9.54 -6.49
C THR A 69 -10.93 9.63 -7.42
N LYS A 70 -10.74 10.79 -8.05
CA LYS A 70 -9.53 11.09 -8.83
C LYS A 70 -8.40 11.47 -7.88
N LEU A 71 -7.27 10.78 -7.95
CA LEU A 71 -6.12 11.01 -7.10
C LEU A 71 -4.87 11.22 -7.95
N SER A 72 -4.07 12.23 -7.62
CA SER A 72 -2.70 12.33 -8.12
C SER A 72 -1.82 11.28 -7.45
N PHE A 73 -0.71 10.92 -8.09
CA PHE A 73 0.24 9.97 -7.50
C PHE A 73 0.90 10.52 -6.24
N LEU A 74 1.00 11.84 -6.09
CA LEU A 74 1.35 12.46 -4.82
C LEU A 74 0.32 12.13 -3.73
N GLN A 75 -0.97 12.31 -4.01
CA GLN A 75 -2.03 11.96 -3.06
C GLN A 75 -2.03 10.47 -2.74
N VAL A 76 -1.83 9.62 -3.75
CA VAL A 76 -1.68 8.16 -3.57
C VAL A 76 -0.53 7.85 -2.59
N ASN A 77 0.65 8.43 -2.80
CA ASN A 77 1.80 8.22 -1.90
C ASN A 77 1.49 8.69 -0.47
N MET A 78 0.97 9.91 -0.31
CA MET A 78 0.64 10.49 1.00
C MET A 78 -0.42 9.67 1.76
N MET A 79 -1.42 9.14 1.06
CA MET A 79 -2.51 8.35 1.67
C MET A 79 -2.12 6.90 1.96
N THR A 80 -0.97 6.43 1.46
CA THR A 80 -0.50 5.06 1.63
C THR A 80 0.82 5.07 2.40
N TYR A 81 1.96 5.07 1.70
CA TYR A 81 3.30 5.09 2.27
C TYR A 81 3.47 6.20 3.32
N GLY A 82 3.13 7.45 2.97
CA GLY A 82 3.31 8.59 3.87
C GLY A 82 2.52 8.47 5.17
N LYS A 83 1.33 7.87 5.12
CA LYS A 83 0.48 7.67 6.29
C LYS A 83 0.96 6.50 7.16
N ILE A 84 1.51 5.45 6.55
CA ILE A 84 2.16 4.36 7.29
C ILE A 84 3.39 4.88 8.01
N THR A 85 4.25 5.65 7.33
CA THR A 85 5.45 6.20 7.97
C THR A 85 5.09 7.09 9.16
N ASP A 86 4.07 7.95 9.02
CA ASP A 86 3.56 8.80 10.11
C ASP A 86 3.13 7.96 11.33
N TYR A 87 2.40 6.87 11.14
CA TYR A 87 2.01 5.99 12.24
C TYR A 87 3.18 5.29 12.91
N THR A 88 4.20 4.90 12.15
CA THR A 88 5.36 4.19 12.69
C THR A 88 6.32 5.09 13.48
N GLU A 89 6.27 6.41 13.33
CA GLU A 89 7.19 7.34 14.00
C GLU A 89 7.13 7.25 15.53
N HIS A 90 5.99 6.85 16.08
CA HIS A 90 5.75 6.76 17.52
C HIS A 90 5.71 5.32 18.05
N MET A 91 5.98 4.33 17.21
CA MET A 91 5.97 2.92 17.59
C MET A 91 7.24 2.50 18.32
N VAL A 92 7.18 1.33 18.97
CA VAL A 92 8.37 0.67 19.49
C VAL A 92 9.32 0.40 18.31
N LYS A 93 10.62 0.63 18.54
CA LYS A 93 11.66 0.55 17.50
C LYS A 93 11.60 -0.75 16.70
N SER A 94 11.41 -1.90 17.35
CA SER A 94 11.30 -3.21 16.68
C SER A 94 10.13 -3.29 15.70
N ASP A 95 8.99 -2.71 16.07
CA ASP A 95 7.77 -2.79 15.26
C ASP A 95 7.89 -1.87 14.04
N LYS A 96 8.50 -0.70 14.24
CA LYS A 96 8.87 0.19 13.14
C LYS A 96 9.86 -0.50 12.19
N GLU A 97 10.95 -1.07 12.69
CA GLU A 97 11.95 -1.76 11.86
C GLU A 97 11.33 -2.92 11.07
N TYR A 98 10.36 -3.64 11.66
CA TYR A 98 9.62 -4.67 10.95
C TYR A 98 8.76 -4.11 9.81
N ILE A 99 8.06 -3.00 10.04
CA ILE A 99 7.25 -2.34 9.00
C ILE A 99 8.14 -1.74 7.90
N ASP A 100 9.24 -1.10 8.26
CA ASP A 100 10.23 -0.56 7.31
C ASP A 100 10.80 -1.68 6.44
N SER A 101 11.15 -2.83 7.03
CA SER A 101 11.58 -4.04 6.29
C SER A 101 10.55 -4.53 5.26
N ILE A 102 9.24 -4.35 5.53
CA ILE A 102 8.19 -4.66 4.55
C ILE A 102 8.18 -3.63 3.40
N LEU A 103 8.24 -2.34 3.72
CA LEU A 103 8.20 -1.24 2.76
C LEU A 103 9.45 -1.21 1.85
N ASP A 104 10.59 -1.64 2.38
CA ASP A 104 11.87 -1.73 1.66
C ASP A 104 12.06 -3.07 0.93
N LYS A 105 11.05 -3.96 1.00
CA LYS A 105 11.04 -5.28 0.33
C LYS A 105 12.17 -6.20 0.79
N GLU A 106 12.46 -6.17 2.08
CA GLU A 106 13.46 -6.99 2.75
C GLU A 106 12.84 -8.25 3.38
N ASP A 107 13.47 -8.85 4.39
CA ASP A 107 13.10 -10.16 4.93
C ASP A 107 11.65 -10.25 5.39
N ALA A 108 11.15 -9.25 6.14
CA ALA A 108 9.77 -9.23 6.64
C ALA A 108 8.73 -9.24 5.51
N PHE A 109 9.02 -8.58 4.37
CA PHE A 109 8.17 -8.64 3.19
C PHE A 109 8.01 -10.09 2.70
N TYR A 110 9.13 -10.82 2.54
CA TYR A 110 9.10 -12.18 2.04
C TYR A 110 8.52 -13.19 3.04
N GLU A 111 8.61 -12.91 4.34
CA GLU A 111 7.95 -13.70 5.39
C GLU A 111 6.42 -13.64 5.26
N ILE A 112 5.87 -12.45 5.02
CA ILE A 112 4.44 -12.25 4.79
C ILE A 112 4.03 -12.83 3.42
N ASP A 113 4.81 -12.55 2.37
CA ASP A 113 4.49 -12.95 1.00
C ASP A 113 4.34 -14.47 0.86
N LYS A 114 5.16 -15.25 1.59
CA LYS A 114 5.11 -16.72 1.60
C LYS A 114 3.85 -17.29 2.26
N GLN A 115 3.20 -16.54 3.14
CA GLN A 115 2.00 -16.98 3.86
C GLN A 115 0.73 -16.84 3.00
N ILE A 116 0.79 -16.01 1.94
CA ILE A 116 -0.38 -15.71 1.10
C ILE A 116 -0.33 -16.57 -0.17
N PRO A 117 -1.32 -17.46 -0.41
CA PRO A 117 -1.38 -18.23 -1.65
C PRO A 117 -1.49 -17.33 -2.88
N LEU A 118 -0.85 -17.73 -3.99
CA LEU A 118 -0.83 -16.95 -5.24
C LEU A 118 -2.24 -16.59 -5.75
N GLU A 119 -3.21 -17.49 -5.59
CA GLU A 119 -4.59 -17.25 -5.98
C GLU A 119 -5.24 -16.10 -5.20
N LYS A 120 -4.92 -15.99 -3.90
CA LYS A 120 -5.39 -14.90 -3.06
C LYS A 120 -4.74 -13.58 -3.46
N LYS A 121 -3.44 -13.59 -3.79
CA LYS A 121 -2.74 -12.41 -4.33
C LYS A 121 -3.42 -11.88 -5.59
N LYS A 122 -3.82 -12.76 -6.52
CA LYS A 122 -4.53 -12.34 -7.75
C LYS A 122 -5.87 -11.66 -7.48
N ILE A 123 -6.62 -12.10 -6.47
CA ILE A 123 -7.88 -11.47 -6.06
C ILE A 123 -7.61 -10.11 -5.41
N MET A 124 -6.58 -10.04 -4.57
CA MET A 124 -6.19 -8.83 -3.83
C MET A 124 -5.62 -7.73 -4.76
N LEU A 125 -4.98 -8.13 -5.87
CA LEU A 125 -4.31 -7.26 -6.83
C LEU A 125 -5.09 -7.08 -8.15
N GLY A 126 -6.31 -7.64 -8.21
CA GLY A 126 -7.14 -7.72 -9.42
C GLY A 126 -7.35 -6.40 -10.13
#